data_AF-A0A4R3AQY2-F1
#
_entry.id   AF-A0A4R3AQY2-F1
#
_cell.length_a   1.000
_cell.length_b   1.000
_cell.length_c   1.000
_cell.angle_alpha   90.00
_cell.angle_beta   90.00
_cell.angle_gamma   90.00
#
_symmetry.space_group_name_H-M   'P 1'
#
loop_
_entity.id
_entity.type
_entity.pdbx_description
1 polymer ?
#
loop_
_entity_poly.entity_id
_entity_poly.type
_entity_poly.pdbx_seq_one_letter_code
_entity_poly.pdbx_strand_id
1 'polypeptide(L)'
;MKKYKCSISNFFVFLILNIMGTTTLLAQSERDIQIDILRLAEYSSQYDIFHQSMPTKYPDKMKIAEKKYKDQIAKIKNGPNKIKYIQFLERATGIDSLKYKNEKGYKYTSYGPWLQVRLSQMPTMLEYFKVVKYSLFTLNQEELIQPKDVPFLKYKADQIKEYKFK
;
A
#
# COMPACT_ATOMS: atom_id res chain seq x y z
N MET A 1 -53.30 11.66 -31.54
CA MET A 1 -52.17 11.91 -30.63
C MET A 1 -51.38 10.62 -30.42
N LYS A 2 -50.29 10.41 -31.17
CA LYS A 2 -49.35 9.29 -30.96
C LYS A 2 -47.95 9.80 -31.23
N LYS A 3 -47.19 10.05 -30.17
CA LYS A 3 -45.73 10.26 -30.12
C LYS A 3 -45.37 10.25 -28.62
N TYR A 4 -44.10 10.02 -28.27
CA TYR A 4 -43.53 9.98 -26.90
C TYR A 4 -43.40 8.64 -26.14
N LYS A 5 -43.82 7.47 -26.65
CA LYS A 5 -43.49 6.18 -25.97
C LYS A 5 -42.13 5.58 -26.32
N CYS A 6 -41.41 6.13 -27.31
CA CYS A 6 -40.18 5.53 -27.86
C CYS A 6 -38.87 6.29 -27.54
N SER A 7 -38.86 7.19 -26.54
CA SER A 7 -37.66 7.99 -26.21
C SER A 7 -37.03 7.66 -24.86
N ILE A 8 -37.76 7.02 -23.95
CA ILE A 8 -37.28 6.77 -22.57
C ILE A 8 -36.33 5.56 -22.54
N SER A 9 -36.57 4.53 -23.38
CA SER A 9 -35.74 3.32 -23.46
C SER A 9 -34.29 3.62 -23.89
N ASN A 10 -34.10 4.43 -24.93
CA ASN A 10 -32.75 4.79 -25.42
C ASN A 10 -31.96 5.63 -24.42
N PHE A 11 -32.63 6.44 -23.59
CA PHE A 11 -31.97 7.25 -22.56
C PHE A 11 -31.45 6.37 -21.41
N PHE A 12 -32.22 5.36 -20.99
CA PHE A 12 -31.78 4.40 -19.96
C PHE A 12 -30.61 3.53 -20.42
N VAL A 13 -30.60 3.08 -21.68
CA VAL A 13 -29.48 2.30 -22.24
C VAL A 13 -28.20 3.15 -22.29
N PHE A 14 -28.30 4.42 -22.70
CA PHE A 14 -27.16 5.34 -22.69
C PHE A 14 -26.65 5.63 -21.28
N LEU A 15 -27.54 5.79 -20.30
CA LEU A 15 -27.18 6.00 -18.91
C LEU A 15 -26.43 4.79 -18.33
N ILE A 16 -26.94 3.57 -18.56
CA ILE A 16 -26.33 2.32 -18.08
C ILE A 16 -24.94 2.12 -18.71
N LEU A 17 -24.78 2.38 -20.02
CA LEU A 17 -23.48 2.26 -20.70
C LEU A 17 -22.43 3.25 -20.17
N ASN A 18 -22.83 4.48 -19.83
CA ASN A 18 -21.92 5.47 -19.22
C ASN A 18 -21.52 5.11 -17.79
N ILE A 19 -22.44 4.52 -17.00
CA ILE A 19 -22.13 4.04 -15.65
C ILE A 19 -21.17 2.83 -15.70
N MET A 20 -21.34 1.93 -16.66
CA MET A 20 -20.43 0.78 -16.84
C MET A 20 -19.04 1.19 -17.34
N GLY A 21 -18.94 2.18 -18.24
CA GLY A 21 -17.66 2.71 -18.72
C GLY A 21 -16.85 3.42 -17.63
N THR A 22 -17.51 4.16 -16.74
CA THR A 22 -16.82 4.87 -15.64
C THR A 22 -16.34 3.91 -14.55
N THR A 23 -17.11 2.88 -14.22
CA THR A 23 -16.74 1.89 -13.19
C THR A 23 -15.56 1.01 -13.60
N THR A 24 -15.48 0.62 -14.88
CA THR A 24 -14.36 -0.17 -15.41
C THR A 24 -13.04 0.60 -15.42
N LEU A 25 -13.06 1.87 -15.83
CA LEU A 25 -11.89 2.75 -15.77
C LEU A 25 -11.41 3.00 -14.34
N LEU A 26 -12.35 3.17 -13.39
CA LEU A 26 -12.03 3.31 -11.97
C LEU A 26 -11.39 2.04 -11.42
N ALA A 27 -11.94 0.87 -11.71
CA ALA A 27 -11.42 -0.42 -11.26
C ALA A 27 -10.00 -0.71 -11.81
N GLN A 28 -9.74 -0.35 -13.07
CA GLN A 28 -8.40 -0.45 -13.66
C GLN A 28 -7.42 0.49 -12.95
N SER A 29 -7.85 1.72 -12.66
CA SER A 29 -7.02 2.68 -11.94
C SER A 29 -6.69 2.24 -10.51
N GLU A 30 -7.62 1.61 -9.80
CA GLU A 30 -7.36 1.12 -8.44
C GLU A 30 -6.38 -0.05 -8.41
N ARG A 31 -6.47 -0.94 -9.42
CA ARG A 31 -5.49 -2.03 -9.57
C ARG A 31 -4.08 -1.48 -9.78
N ASP A 32 -3.93 -0.48 -10.65
CA ASP A 32 -2.62 0.13 -10.92
C ASP A 32 -2.04 0.80 -9.67
N ILE A 33 -2.88 1.51 -8.91
CA ILE A 33 -2.50 2.11 -7.62
C ILE A 33 -2.07 1.03 -6.61
N GLN A 34 -2.81 -0.07 -6.52
CA GLN A 34 -2.45 -1.20 -5.65
C GLN A 34 -1.11 -1.81 -6.07
N ILE A 35 -0.87 -2.01 -7.37
CA ILE A 35 0.41 -2.53 -7.89
C ILE A 35 1.56 -1.58 -7.53
N ASP A 36 1.37 -0.27 -7.69
CA ASP A 36 2.39 0.72 -7.35
C ASP A 36 2.71 0.74 -5.84
N ILE A 37 1.70 0.61 -4.99
CA ILE A 37 1.91 0.48 -3.53
C ILE A 37 2.61 -0.84 -3.20
N LEU A 38 2.26 -1.94 -3.87
CA LEU A 38 2.93 -3.23 -3.68
C LEU A 38 4.40 -3.21 -4.12
N ARG A 39 4.69 -2.53 -5.23
CA ARG A 39 6.06 -2.32 -5.70
C ARG A 39 6.91 -1.53 -4.69
N LEU A 40 6.29 -0.58 -3.98
CA LEU A 40 6.96 0.13 -2.89
C LEU A 40 7.41 -0.83 -1.77
N ALA A 41 6.64 -1.87 -1.44
CA ALA A 41 7.02 -2.85 -0.41
C ALA A 41 8.25 -3.64 -0.85
N GLU A 42 8.26 -4.08 -2.11
CA GLU A 42 9.40 -4.80 -2.69
C GLU A 42 10.67 -3.94 -2.66
N TYR A 43 10.57 -2.68 -3.09
CA TYR A 43 11.72 -1.76 -3.11
C TYR A 43 12.20 -1.39 -1.71
N SER A 44 11.28 -1.22 -0.75
CA SER A 44 11.61 -1.03 0.67
C SER A 44 12.41 -2.23 1.21
N SER A 45 11.95 -3.45 0.93
CA SER A 45 12.68 -4.66 1.35
C SER A 45 14.06 -4.75 0.70
N GLN A 46 14.20 -4.44 -0.59
CA GLN A 46 15.50 -4.46 -1.27
C GLN A 46 16.45 -3.39 -0.70
N TYR A 47 15.94 -2.19 -0.48
CA TYR A 47 16.68 -1.08 0.14
C TYR A 47 17.27 -1.50 1.49
N ASP A 48 16.44 -2.10 2.35
CA ASP A 48 16.86 -2.60 3.65
C ASP A 48 17.87 -3.74 3.57
N ILE A 49 17.69 -4.70 2.65
CA ILE A 49 18.67 -5.79 2.46
C ILE A 49 20.05 -5.19 2.20
N PHE A 50 20.17 -4.24 1.27
CA PHE A 50 21.48 -3.70 0.91
C PHE A 50 22.06 -2.77 1.97
N HIS A 51 21.22 -1.99 2.66
CA HIS A 51 21.68 -1.11 3.75
C HIS A 51 22.08 -1.88 5.01
N GLN A 52 21.39 -2.97 5.35
CA GLN A 52 21.64 -3.75 6.56
C GLN A 52 22.67 -4.86 6.35
N SER A 53 22.73 -5.49 5.18
CA SER A 53 23.54 -6.70 5.01
C SER A 53 25.02 -6.40 4.76
N MET A 54 25.40 -5.55 3.79
CA MET A 54 26.80 -5.18 3.51
C MET A 54 26.90 -3.93 2.60
N PRO A 55 26.93 -2.70 3.15
CA PRO A 55 27.01 -1.46 2.36
C PRO A 55 28.23 -1.41 1.43
N THR A 56 29.34 -2.03 1.85
CA THR A 56 30.64 -2.00 1.16
C THR A 56 30.81 -3.07 0.09
N LYS A 57 29.98 -4.13 0.08
CA LYS A 57 30.18 -5.28 -0.83
C LYS A 57 29.51 -5.11 -2.19
N TYR A 58 28.43 -4.33 -2.28
CA TYR A 58 27.68 -4.11 -3.52
C TYR A 58 27.19 -2.66 -3.66
N PRO A 59 28.09 -1.67 -3.77
CA PRO A 59 27.74 -0.25 -3.76
C PRO A 59 26.77 0.13 -4.90
N ASP A 60 26.93 -0.45 -6.08
CA ASP A 60 26.06 -0.15 -7.22
C ASP A 60 24.64 -0.70 -7.03
N LYS A 61 24.51 -1.91 -6.48
CA LYS A 61 23.19 -2.50 -6.19
C LYS A 61 22.47 -1.73 -5.11
N MET A 62 23.21 -1.23 -4.11
CA MET A 62 22.67 -0.37 -3.06
C MET A 62 22.11 0.94 -3.65
N LYS A 63 22.90 1.64 -4.48
CA LYS A 63 22.46 2.87 -5.17
C LYS A 63 21.23 2.63 -6.04
N ILE A 64 21.17 1.51 -6.77
CA ILE A 64 20.01 1.17 -7.60
C ILE A 64 18.77 0.91 -6.73
N ALA A 65 18.91 0.17 -5.62
CA ALA A 65 17.81 -0.12 -4.72
C ALA A 65 17.28 1.15 -4.05
N GLU A 66 18.17 2.00 -3.54
CA GLU A 66 17.84 3.31 -2.99
C GLU A 66 17.12 4.18 -4.00
N LYS A 67 17.66 4.31 -5.22
CA LYS A 67 17.03 5.09 -6.28
C LYS A 67 15.62 4.58 -6.59
N LYS A 68 15.43 3.27 -6.79
CA LYS A 68 14.10 2.69 -7.06
C LYS A 68 13.11 2.97 -5.93
N TYR A 69 13.55 2.83 -4.68
CA TYR A 69 12.72 3.09 -3.51
C TYR A 69 12.30 4.56 -3.42
N LYS A 70 13.25 5.49 -3.52
CA LYS A 70 13.00 6.93 -3.47
C LYS A 70 12.16 7.42 -4.65
N ASP A 71 12.44 6.92 -5.87
CA ASP A 71 11.66 7.23 -7.07
C ASP A 71 10.19 6.78 -6.90
N GLN A 72 9.96 5.61 -6.32
CA GLN A 72 8.60 5.11 -6.08
C GLN A 72 7.87 5.92 -4.99
N ILE A 73 8.56 6.32 -3.91
CA ILE A 73 7.99 7.24 -2.91
C ILE A 73 7.62 8.58 -3.57
N ALA A 74 8.51 9.16 -4.37
CA ALA A 74 8.25 10.40 -5.07
C ALA A 74 7.03 10.28 -6.01
N LYS A 75 6.92 9.17 -6.76
CA LYS A 75 5.75 8.87 -7.60
C LYS A 75 4.44 8.85 -6.82
N ILE A 76 4.43 8.21 -5.64
CA ILE A 76 3.23 8.06 -4.81
C ILE A 76 2.87 9.37 -4.10
N LYS A 77 3.87 10.05 -3.52
CA LYS A 77 3.70 11.21 -2.65
C LYS A 77 3.53 12.52 -3.42
N ASN A 78 4.27 12.68 -4.51
CA ASN A 78 4.40 13.93 -5.26
C ASN A 78 3.96 13.81 -6.74
N GLY A 79 3.62 12.61 -7.20
CA GLY A 79 3.22 12.39 -8.59
C GLY A 79 1.81 12.92 -8.92
N PRO A 80 1.45 12.97 -10.21
CA PRO A 80 0.17 13.52 -10.67
C PRO A 80 -1.05 12.75 -10.16
N ASN A 81 -0.88 11.50 -9.74
CA ASN A 81 -1.93 10.65 -9.19
C ASN A 81 -1.97 10.65 -7.65
N LYS A 82 -1.26 11.56 -6.96
CA LYS A 82 -1.20 11.66 -5.48
C LYS A 82 -2.58 11.49 -4.81
N ILE A 83 -3.58 12.21 -5.31
CA ILE A 83 -4.94 12.18 -4.74
C ILE A 83 -5.57 10.79 -4.84
N LYS A 84 -5.34 10.06 -5.94
CA LYS A 84 -5.84 8.70 -6.12
C LYS A 84 -5.20 7.72 -5.13
N TYR A 85 -3.89 7.87 -4.85
CA TYR A 85 -3.22 7.09 -3.81
C TYR A 85 -3.82 7.34 -2.42
N ILE A 86 -4.05 8.61 -2.07
CA ILE A 86 -4.68 8.98 -0.79
C ILE A 86 -6.07 8.35 -0.67
N GLN A 87 -6.93 8.52 -1.69
CA GLN A 87 -8.29 7.96 -1.71
C GLN A 87 -8.29 6.43 -1.60
N PHE A 88 -7.39 5.76 -2.33
CA PHE A 88 -7.22 4.31 -2.23
C PHE A 88 -6.84 3.90 -0.81
N LEU A 89 -5.82 4.55 -0.22
CA LEU A 89 -5.35 4.23 1.13
C LEU A 89 -6.39 4.54 2.20
N GLU A 90 -7.17 5.61 2.05
CA GLU A 90 -8.29 5.93 2.96
C GLU A 90 -9.37 4.85 2.91
N ARG A 91 -9.77 4.42 1.72
CA ARG A 91 -10.76 3.34 1.58
C ARG A 91 -10.23 2.02 2.11
N ALA A 92 -9.01 1.65 1.72
CA ALA A 92 -8.39 0.39 2.11
C ALA A 92 -8.13 0.29 3.62
N THR A 93 -7.83 1.40 4.29
CA THR A 93 -7.64 1.43 5.75
C THR A 93 -8.92 1.71 6.54
N GLY A 94 -10.00 2.13 5.87
CA GLY A 94 -11.31 2.42 6.43
C GLY A 94 -12.36 1.40 6.01
N ILE A 95 -13.22 1.78 5.05
CA ILE A 95 -14.41 1.02 4.62
C ILE A 95 -14.05 -0.41 4.18
N ASP A 96 -12.99 -0.56 3.39
CA ASP A 96 -12.58 -1.85 2.83
C ASP A 96 -11.59 -2.60 3.73
N SER A 97 -11.37 -2.14 4.97
CA SER A 97 -10.36 -2.71 5.86
C SER A 97 -10.53 -4.21 6.10
N LEU A 98 -11.78 -4.71 6.10
CA LEU A 98 -12.07 -6.14 6.26
C LEU A 98 -11.51 -7.00 5.12
N LYS A 99 -11.44 -6.46 3.89
CA LYS A 99 -10.87 -7.15 2.73
C LYS A 99 -9.39 -7.49 2.96
N TYR A 100 -8.64 -6.54 3.50
CA TYR A 100 -7.18 -6.62 3.63
C TYR A 100 -6.71 -7.14 5.00
N LYS A 101 -7.63 -7.31 5.96
CA LYS A 101 -7.33 -7.68 7.35
C LYS A 101 -6.67 -9.06 7.50
N ASN A 102 -7.01 -10.01 6.62
CA ASN A 102 -6.54 -11.40 6.74
C ASN A 102 -5.47 -11.77 5.71
N GLU A 103 -5.16 -10.87 4.76
CA GLU A 103 -4.12 -11.06 3.76
C GLU A 103 -2.74 -10.88 4.40
N LYS A 104 -2.10 -11.99 4.76
CA LYS A 104 -0.76 -12.03 5.37
C LYS A 104 0.34 -12.19 4.32
N GLY A 105 1.59 -11.88 4.70
CA GLY A 105 2.77 -12.27 3.93
C GLY A 105 3.59 -11.11 3.37
N TYR A 106 3.31 -9.87 3.77
CA TYR A 106 4.07 -8.72 3.31
C TYR A 106 5.34 -8.52 4.16
N LYS A 107 6.47 -8.35 3.46
CA LYS A 107 7.76 -7.99 4.06
C LYS A 107 8.01 -6.51 3.83
N TYR A 108 7.87 -5.73 4.89
CA TYR A 108 8.02 -4.27 4.93
C TYR A 108 9.48 -3.84 4.90
N THR A 109 10.27 -4.67 5.56
CA THR A 109 11.69 -4.54 5.80
C THR A 109 12.27 -5.94 5.74
N SER A 110 13.52 -6.07 5.33
CA SER A 110 14.22 -7.33 5.50
C SER A 110 14.37 -7.60 6.99
N TYR A 111 13.63 -8.57 7.50
CA TYR A 111 13.99 -9.17 8.78
C TYR A 111 15.38 -9.78 8.58
N GLY A 112 16.35 -9.38 9.42
CA GLY A 112 17.73 -9.82 9.29
C GLY A 112 17.84 -11.36 9.19
N PRO A 113 18.97 -11.89 8.70
CA PRO A 113 19.14 -13.30 8.34
C PRO A 113 18.84 -14.31 9.47
N TRP A 114 18.72 -13.86 10.72
CA TRP A 114 18.49 -14.66 11.92
C TRP A 114 17.03 -14.70 12.39
N LEU A 115 16.12 -13.91 11.79
CA LEU A 115 14.72 -13.87 12.19
C LEU A 115 13.89 -14.85 11.36
N GLN A 116 13.68 -16.06 11.90
CA GLN A 116 12.55 -16.90 11.47
C GLN A 116 11.24 -16.21 11.90
N VAL A 117 10.74 -15.31 11.05
CA VAL A 117 9.45 -14.67 11.31
C VAL A 117 8.36 -15.72 11.15
N ARG A 118 7.66 -16.05 12.23
CA ARG A 118 6.47 -16.90 12.15
C ARG A 118 5.47 -16.22 11.22
N LEU A 119 4.85 -16.95 10.28
CA LEU A 119 3.82 -16.41 9.38
C LEU A 119 2.67 -15.73 10.14
N SER A 120 2.41 -16.14 11.38
CA SER A 120 1.42 -15.51 12.28
C SER A 120 1.81 -14.10 12.74
N GLN A 121 3.09 -13.75 12.72
CA GLN A 121 3.66 -12.47 13.12
C GLN A 121 3.94 -11.55 11.92
N MET A 122 3.76 -12.03 10.68
CA MET A 122 3.91 -11.19 9.49
C MET A 122 2.78 -10.16 9.41
N PRO A 123 3.09 -8.90 9.07
CA PRO A 123 2.04 -7.91 8.92
C PRO A 123 1.14 -8.08 7.72
N THR A 124 -0.13 -7.78 7.96
CA THR A 124 -1.23 -7.91 7.01
C THR A 124 -1.22 -6.77 6.01
N MET A 125 -1.83 -6.97 4.85
CA MET A 125 -1.97 -5.93 3.82
C MET A 125 -2.63 -4.65 4.37
N LEU A 126 -3.61 -4.80 5.28
CA LEU A 126 -4.22 -3.67 5.97
C LEU A 126 -3.18 -2.87 6.77
N GLU A 127 -2.31 -3.56 7.50
CA GLU A 127 -1.25 -2.94 8.29
C GLU A 127 -0.21 -2.27 7.38
N TYR A 128 0.03 -2.81 6.18
CA TYR A 128 0.84 -2.12 5.18
C TYR A 128 0.30 -0.79 4.75
N PHE A 129 -0.95 -0.77 4.28
CA PHE A 129 -1.58 0.44 3.80
C PHE A 129 -1.63 1.51 4.89
N LYS A 130 -1.81 1.07 6.13
CA LYS A 130 -1.68 1.87 7.34
C LYS A 130 -0.30 2.51 7.51
N VAL A 131 0.79 1.74 7.35
CA VAL A 131 2.18 2.26 7.37
C VAL A 131 2.39 3.29 6.27
N VAL A 132 2.02 2.96 5.03
CA VAL A 132 2.23 3.84 3.85
C VAL A 132 1.49 5.15 4.03
N LYS A 133 0.20 5.08 4.40
CA LYS A 133 -0.63 6.26 4.67
C LYS A 133 0.01 7.15 5.73
N TYR A 134 0.39 6.56 6.85
CA TYR A 134 0.92 7.31 7.98
C TYR A 134 2.30 7.91 7.70
N SER A 135 3.22 7.14 7.13
CA SER A 135 4.58 7.61 6.84
C SER A 135 4.57 8.74 5.81
N LEU A 136 3.92 8.50 4.66
CA LEU A 136 4.06 9.39 3.50
C LEU A 136 3.11 10.59 3.55
N PHE A 137 1.92 10.45 4.14
CA PHE A 137 0.89 11.49 4.08
C PHE A 137 0.54 12.09 5.44
N THR A 138 0.71 11.36 6.55
CA THR A 138 0.49 11.92 7.90
C THR A 138 1.75 12.56 8.46
N LEU A 139 2.89 11.84 8.43
CA LEU A 139 4.18 12.35 8.89
C LEU A 139 4.96 13.08 7.79
N ASN A 140 4.49 13.01 6.55
CA ASN A 140 5.13 13.63 5.38
C ASN A 140 6.61 13.22 5.20
N GLN A 141 6.96 11.99 5.53
CA GLN A 141 8.33 11.48 5.42
C GLN A 141 8.73 11.13 3.98
N GLU A 142 10.03 10.99 3.75
CA GLU A 142 10.61 10.53 2.49
C GLU A 142 11.01 9.05 2.52
N GLU A 143 10.59 8.36 3.58
CA GLU A 143 10.81 6.94 3.84
C GLU A 143 9.60 6.39 4.60
N LEU A 144 9.41 5.07 4.52
CA LEU A 144 8.47 4.36 5.35
C LEU A 144 9.05 4.16 6.75
N ILE A 145 8.27 4.50 7.79
CA ILE A 145 8.67 4.13 9.15
C ILE A 145 8.57 2.62 9.34
N GLN A 146 9.40 2.09 10.24
CA GLN A 146 9.30 0.68 10.56
C GLN A 146 7.94 0.39 11.22
N PRO A 147 7.33 -0.78 10.99
CA PRO A 147 6.05 -1.13 11.58
C PRO A 147 5.99 -0.98 13.12
N LYS A 148 7.10 -1.22 13.81
CA LYS A 148 7.22 -1.05 15.27
C LYS A 148 7.00 0.40 15.75
N ASP A 149 7.28 1.37 14.88
CA ASP A 149 7.21 2.80 15.18
C ASP A 149 5.82 3.38 14.87
N VAL A 150 4.94 2.62 14.19
CA VAL A 150 3.56 3.03 13.93
C VAL A 150 2.70 2.81 15.18
N PRO A 151 2.09 3.85 15.77
CA PRO A 151 1.47 3.77 17.09
C PRO A 151 0.22 2.87 17.17
N PHE A 152 -0.47 2.65 16.05
CA PHE A 152 -1.74 1.92 15.97
C PHE A 152 -1.61 0.53 15.33
N LEU A 153 -0.39 0.04 15.10
CA LEU A 153 -0.18 -1.34 14.65
C LEU A 153 -0.17 -2.33 15.81
N LYS A 154 -0.70 -3.52 15.54
CA LYS A 154 -0.95 -4.57 16.55
C LYS A 154 0.33 -5.05 17.25
N TYR A 155 1.48 -4.96 16.60
CA TYR A 155 2.78 -5.45 17.09
C TYR A 155 3.25 -4.80 18.40
N LYS A 156 2.73 -3.63 18.79
CA LYS A 156 2.99 -3.08 20.14
C LYS A 156 2.30 -3.86 21.25
N ALA A 157 1.11 -4.44 21.00
CA ALA A 157 0.34 -5.10 22.04
C ALA A 157 0.94 -6.44 22.50
N ASP A 158 1.61 -7.15 21.58
CA ASP A 158 2.19 -8.46 21.86
C ASP A 158 3.64 -8.35 22.41
N GLN A 159 4.43 -7.34 21.98
CA GLN A 159 5.78 -7.10 22.52
C GLN A 159 5.76 -6.57 23.97
N ILE A 160 4.73 -5.81 24.37
CA ILE A 160 4.55 -5.36 25.76
C ILE A 160 4.23 -6.55 26.70
N LYS A 161 3.69 -7.66 26.15
CA LYS A 161 3.40 -8.87 26.94
C LYS A 161 4.59 -9.82 27.05
N GLU A 162 5.45 -9.91 26.03
CA GLU A 162 6.68 -10.71 26.10
C GLU A 162 7.71 -10.15 27.10
N TYR A 163 7.72 -8.83 27.35
CA TYR A 163 8.56 -8.22 28.40
C TYR A 163 7.97 -8.30 29.83
N LYS A 164 6.85 -9.01 30.03
CA LYS A 164 6.25 -9.27 31.35
C LYS A 164 6.30 -10.74 31.76
N PHE A 165 7.40 -11.43 31.45
CA PHE A 165 7.75 -12.68 32.13
C PHE A 165 9.08 -12.53 32.87
N LYS A 166 8.91 -12.50 34.21
CA LYS A 166 9.80 -12.89 35.31
C LYS A 166 11.31 -12.93 35.09
#